data_AF-A0A9E3RJ91-F1
#
_entry.id   AF-A0A9E3RJ91-F1
#
_cell.length_a   1.000
_cell.length_b   1.000
_cell.length_c   1.000
_cell.angle_alpha   90.00
_cell.angle_beta   90.00
_cell.angle_gamma   90.00
#
_symmetry.space_group_name_H-M   'P 1'
#
loop_
_entity.id
_entity.type
_entity.pdbx_description
1 polymer ?
#
loop_
_entity_poly.entity_id
_entity_poly.type
_entity_poly.pdbx_seq_one_letter_code
_entity_poly.pdbx_strand_id
1 'polypeptide(L)'
;MSASRSATLAAIVLAAGAVAWWTWPRPSVRIDIAPGGRATVGGQPLPETLFVSARGRSTLVRVVNADTVRHTLALFGADAGSTVDYTIAYPGTYGGTCSAHPSGNLVYIVR
;
A
#
# COMPACT_ATOMS: atom_id res chain seq x y z
N MET A 1 33.39 24.45 -16.21
CA MET A 1 32.20 23.99 -16.94
C MET A 1 31.45 25.22 -17.44
N SER A 2 31.00 25.25 -18.71
CA SER A 2 30.19 26.36 -19.22
C SER A 2 28.83 26.41 -18.50
N ALA A 3 28.35 27.61 -18.17
CA ALA A 3 27.03 27.82 -17.54
C ALA A 3 25.89 27.12 -18.31
N SER A 4 26.00 27.03 -19.63
CA SER A 4 25.04 26.29 -20.46
C SER A 4 25.01 24.79 -20.17
N ARG A 5 26.16 24.15 -19.94
CA ARG A 5 26.23 22.72 -19.61
C ARG A 5 25.65 22.43 -18.22
N SER A 6 25.90 23.31 -17.26
CA SER A 6 25.30 23.19 -15.92
C SER A 6 23.78 23.33 -15.95
N ALA A 7 23.25 24.27 -16.74
CA ALA A 7 21.82 24.45 -16.92
C ALA A 7 21.16 23.23 -17.59
N THR A 8 21.77 22.67 -18.63
CA THR A 8 21.27 21.45 -19.28
C THR A 8 21.24 20.26 -18.32
N LEU A 9 22.29 20.04 -17.53
CA LEU A 9 22.32 18.95 -16.55
C LEU A 9 21.24 19.12 -15.47
N ALA A 10 21.05 20.33 -14.94
CA ALA A 10 20.01 20.61 -13.98
C ALA A 10 18.61 20.34 -14.55
N ALA A 11 18.35 20.74 -15.79
CA ALA A 11 17.09 20.48 -16.47
C ALA A 11 16.82 18.97 -16.64
N ILE A 12 17.84 18.19 -17.00
CA ILE A 12 17.73 16.72 -17.12
C ILE A 12 17.40 16.07 -15.77
N VAL A 13 18.10 16.48 -14.69
CA VAL A 13 17.85 15.93 -13.35
C VAL A 13 16.44 16.25 -12.88
N LEU A 14 15.97 17.49 -13.09
CA LEU A 14 14.61 17.89 -12.72
C LEU A 14 13.56 17.14 -13.54
N ALA A 15 13.77 16.99 -14.85
CA ALA A 15 12.87 16.23 -15.71
C ALA A 15 12.80 14.75 -15.32
N ALA A 16 13.96 14.12 -15.05
CA ALA A 16 14.02 12.74 -14.59
C ALA A 16 13.34 12.55 -13.24
N GLY A 17 13.56 13.47 -12.29
CA GLY A 17 12.90 13.47 -10.99
C GLY A 17 11.38 13.62 -11.10
N ALA A 18 10.90 14.52 -11.97
CA ALA A 18 9.48 14.70 -12.22
C ALA A 18 8.83 13.45 -12.84
N VAL A 19 9.48 12.82 -13.82
CA VAL A 19 9.01 11.58 -14.43
C VAL A 19 8.99 10.44 -13.41
N ALA A 20 10.04 10.30 -12.60
CA ALA A 20 10.10 9.28 -11.54
C ALA A 20 9.00 9.50 -10.49
N TRP A 21 8.76 10.73 -10.07
CA TRP A 21 7.70 11.06 -9.11
C TRP A 21 6.29 10.82 -9.67
N TRP A 22 6.10 11.12 -10.96
CA TRP A 22 4.83 10.91 -11.64
C TRP A 22 4.51 9.42 -11.80
N THR A 23 5.53 8.63 -12.16
CA THR A 23 5.40 7.20 -12.42
C THR A 23 5.53 6.32 -11.16
N TRP A 24 5.89 6.90 -10.01
CA TRP A 24 6.05 6.15 -8.78
C TRP A 24 4.74 5.42 -8.40
N PRO A 25 4.79 4.09 -8.16
CA PRO A 25 3.61 3.34 -7.78
C PRO A 25 3.03 3.85 -6.46
N ARG A 26 1.86 4.48 -6.55
CA ARG A 26 1.05 4.85 -5.38
C ARG A 26 0.11 3.68 -5.07
N PRO A 27 0.14 3.12 -3.86
CA PRO A 27 -0.76 2.03 -3.52
C PRO A 27 -2.22 2.49 -3.66
N SER A 28 -3.09 1.60 -4.15
CA SER A 28 -4.53 1.83 -4.22
C SER A 28 -5.12 1.95 -2.82
N VAL A 29 -4.60 1.17 -1.87
CA VAL A 29 -4.98 1.20 -0.44
C VAL A 29 -3.73 1.03 0.41
N ARG A 30 -3.68 1.76 1.54
CA ARG A 30 -2.70 1.57 2.60
C ARG A 30 -3.43 1.15 3.88
N ILE A 31 -2.98 0.06 4.47
CA ILE A 31 -3.45 -0.46 5.76
C ILE A 31 -2.32 -0.24 6.77
N ASP A 32 -2.58 0.50 7.83
CA ASP A 32 -1.64 0.76 8.91
C ASP A 32 -2.08 0.01 10.16
N ILE A 33 -1.24 -0.87 10.69
CA ILE A 33 -1.46 -1.59 11.93
C ILE A 33 -0.59 -0.95 13.01
N ALA A 34 -1.24 -0.31 13.98
CA ALA A 34 -0.58 0.27 15.14
C ALA A 34 -0.34 -0.79 16.23
N PRO A 35 0.57 -0.52 17.20
CA PRO A 35 0.78 -1.39 18.34
C PRO A 35 -0.52 -1.82 19.03
N GLY A 36 -0.62 -3.10 19.37
CA GLY A 36 -1.85 -3.71 19.91
C GLY A 36 -2.86 -4.15 18.84
N GLY A 37 -2.41 -4.37 17.60
CA GLY A 37 -3.16 -4.98 16.51
C GLY A 37 -4.23 -4.09 15.89
N ARG A 38 -4.15 -2.76 16.09
CA ARG A 38 -5.20 -1.83 15.63
C ARG A 38 -4.97 -1.45 14.17
N ALA A 39 -5.68 -2.09 13.26
CA ALA A 39 -5.62 -1.76 11.84
C ALA A 39 -6.48 -0.54 11.48
N THR A 40 -5.95 0.31 10.61
CA THR A 40 -6.63 1.50 10.06
C THR A 40 -6.39 1.65 8.56
N VAL A 41 -7.32 2.32 7.88
CA VAL A 41 -7.20 2.72 6.47
C VAL A 41 -7.56 4.19 6.38
N GLY A 42 -6.62 5.02 5.91
CA GLY A 42 -6.83 6.48 5.84
C GLY A 42 -7.08 7.11 7.21
N GLY A 43 -6.53 6.53 8.29
CA GLY A 43 -6.72 6.97 9.67
C GLY A 43 -8.05 6.55 10.32
N GLN A 44 -8.95 5.88 9.59
CA GLN A 44 -10.17 5.32 10.13
C GLN A 44 -9.97 3.83 10.49
N PRO A 45 -10.71 3.29 11.48
CA PRO A 45 -10.68 1.86 11.78
C PRO A 45 -10.88 1.03 10.52
N LEU A 46 -10.12 -0.06 10.39
CA LEU A 46 -10.26 -0.98 9.26
C LEU A 46 -11.72 -1.48 9.20
N PRO A 47 -12.42 -1.29 8.07
CA PRO A 47 -13.78 -1.81 7.92
C PRO A 47 -13.77 -3.32 7.70
N GLU A 48 -14.91 -3.97 7.95
CA GLU A 48 -15.11 -5.40 7.63
C GLU A 48 -14.99 -5.68 6.13
N THR A 49 -15.43 -4.74 5.30
CA THR A 49 -15.32 -4.79 3.84
C THR A 49 -14.49 -3.62 3.35
N LEU A 50 -13.35 -3.93 2.74
CA LEU A 50 -12.42 -2.98 2.16
C LEU A 50 -12.56 -2.96 0.64
N PHE A 51 -12.96 -1.80 0.10
CA PHE A 51 -13.05 -1.60 -1.34
C PHE A 51 -11.71 -1.13 -1.89
N VAL A 52 -11.20 -1.84 -2.90
CA VAL A 52 -9.92 -1.55 -3.55
C VAL A 52 -10.19 -1.23 -5.01
N SER A 53 -9.82 -0.04 -5.45
CA SER A 53 -9.91 0.32 -6.86
C SER A 53 -8.85 -0.42 -7.67
N ALA A 54 -9.30 -1.27 -8.60
CA ALA A 54 -8.47 -2.06 -9.49
C ALA A 54 -7.72 -1.15 -10.47
N ARG A 55 -6.43 -1.42 -10.65
CA ARG A 55 -5.56 -0.82 -11.68
C ARG A 55 -4.90 -1.91 -12.52
N GLY A 56 -5.61 -3.01 -12.76
CA GLY A 56 -5.07 -4.22 -13.40
C GLY A 56 -3.91 -4.82 -12.59
N ARG A 57 -2.82 -5.19 -13.27
CA ARG A 57 -1.60 -5.75 -12.65
C ARG A 57 -0.88 -4.77 -11.70
N SER A 58 -1.34 -3.52 -11.60
CA SER A 58 -0.79 -2.49 -10.71
C SER A 58 -1.70 -2.19 -9.52
N THR A 59 -2.68 -3.06 -9.21
CA THR A 59 -3.50 -2.93 -8.00
C THR A 59 -2.66 -3.26 -6.77
N LEU A 60 -2.07 -2.23 -6.17
CA LEU A 60 -1.18 -2.36 -5.03
C LEU A 60 -1.91 -2.10 -3.71
N VAL A 61 -1.78 -3.02 -2.77
CA VAL A 61 -2.19 -2.85 -1.37
C VAL A 61 -0.93 -2.82 -0.53
N ARG A 62 -0.70 -1.70 0.16
CA ARG A 62 0.40 -1.55 1.11
C ARG A 62 -0.07 -1.89 2.50
N VAL A 63 0.67 -2.75 3.19
CA VAL A 63 0.47 -3.04 4.61
C VAL A 63 1.68 -2.56 5.38
N VAL A 64 1.45 -1.71 6.37
CA VAL A 64 2.47 -1.23 7.30
C VAL A 64 2.13 -1.77 8.68
N ASN A 65 2.96 -2.69 9.17
CA ASN A 65 2.78 -3.27 10.49
C ASN A 65 3.80 -2.65 11.46
N ALA A 66 3.35 -1.68 12.25
CA ALA A 66 4.14 -1.07 13.32
C ALA A 66 3.99 -1.82 14.66
N ASP A 67 3.25 -2.93 14.70
CA ASP A 67 3.16 -3.78 15.87
C ASP A 67 4.39 -4.69 16.01
N THR A 68 4.46 -5.34 17.16
CA THR A 68 5.51 -6.26 17.61
C THR A 68 5.26 -7.71 17.20
N VAL A 69 4.10 -8.01 16.62
CA VAL A 69 3.71 -9.35 16.16
C VAL A 69 3.33 -9.35 14.69
N ARG A 70 3.39 -10.52 14.06
CA ARG A 70 2.88 -10.72 12.71
C ARG A 70 1.35 -10.67 12.71
N HIS A 71 0.78 -10.02 11.70
CA HIS A 71 -0.66 -10.01 11.47
C HIS A 71 -1.04 -10.67 10.14
N THR A 72 -2.19 -11.34 10.15
CA THR A 72 -2.90 -11.82 8.96
C THR A 72 -4.08 -10.89 8.68
N LEU A 73 -4.27 -10.54 7.40
CA LEU A 73 -5.29 -9.65 6.85
C LEU A 73 -5.95 -10.33 5.65
N ALA A 74 -6.63 -11.45 5.91
CA ALA A 74 -7.17 -12.39 4.93
C ALA A 74 -6.13 -12.88 3.90
N LEU A 75 -6.03 -12.21 2.76
CA LEU A 75 -5.08 -12.55 1.70
C LEU A 75 -3.62 -12.25 2.05
N PHE A 76 -3.38 -11.34 3.00
CA PHE A 76 -2.06 -10.78 3.25
C PHE A 76 -1.55 -11.13 4.63
N GLY A 77 -0.22 -11.19 4.75
CA GLY A 77 0.49 -11.23 6.02
C GLY A 77 1.45 -10.05 6.14
N ALA A 78 1.70 -9.55 7.34
CA ALA A 78 2.77 -8.57 7.55
C ALA A 78 3.51 -8.91 8.83
N ASP A 79 4.82 -9.12 8.73
CA ASP A 79 5.67 -9.37 9.88
C ASP A 79 5.81 -8.10 10.74
N ALA A 80 6.21 -8.26 12.00
CA ALA A 80 6.40 -7.17 12.93
C ALA A 80 7.38 -6.11 12.37
N GLY A 81 7.04 -4.83 12.52
CA GLY A 81 7.87 -3.71 12.05
C GLY A 81 8.03 -3.59 10.53
N SER A 82 7.28 -4.35 9.72
CA SER A 82 7.47 -4.41 8.27
C SER A 82 6.55 -3.48 7.48
N THR A 83 7.00 -3.07 6.29
CA THR A 83 6.16 -2.50 5.23
C THR A 83 6.24 -3.40 4.02
N VAL A 84 5.09 -3.93 3.58
CA VAL A 84 5.01 -4.88 2.47
C VAL A 84 3.96 -4.41 1.47
N ASP A 85 4.33 -4.46 0.19
CA ASP A 85 3.42 -4.18 -0.92
C ASP A 85 2.95 -5.49 -1.55
N TYR A 86 1.64 -5.65 -1.67
CA TYR A 86 0.99 -6.77 -2.33
C TYR A 86 0.30 -6.33 -3.61
N THR A 87 0.43 -7.14 -4.66
CA THR A 87 -0.27 -6.93 -5.92
C THR A 87 -1.46 -7.88 -6.02
N ILE A 88 -2.65 -7.34 -6.26
CA ILE A 88 -3.83 -8.14 -6.61
C ILE A 88 -4.00 -8.11 -8.14
N ALA A 89 -3.82 -9.26 -8.79
CA ALA A 89 -3.79 -9.32 -10.24
C ALA A 89 -5.17 -9.16 -10.91
N TYR A 90 -6.24 -9.58 -10.23
CA TYR A 90 -7.57 -9.67 -10.81
C TYR A 90 -8.63 -8.98 -9.92
N PRO A 91 -9.64 -8.34 -10.52
CA PRO A 91 -10.86 -7.94 -9.80
C PRO A 91 -11.55 -9.16 -9.19
N GLY A 92 -12.24 -8.94 -8.07
CA GLY A 92 -12.93 -10.02 -7.38
C GLY A 92 -13.19 -9.71 -5.92
N THR A 93 -13.85 -10.68 -5.27
CA THR A 93 -14.10 -10.66 -3.82
C THR A 93 -13.21 -11.69 -3.14
N TYR A 94 -12.47 -11.25 -2.13
CA TYR A 94 -11.53 -12.10 -1.42
C TYR A 94 -11.76 -11.95 0.07
N GLY A 95 -11.97 -13.05 0.79
CA GLY A 95 -12.24 -13.03 2.22
C GLY A 95 -11.35 -14.00 2.98
N GLY A 96 -11.17 -13.76 4.27
CA GLY A 96 -10.39 -14.62 5.14
C GLY A 96 -10.23 -14.06 6.55
N THR A 97 -9.44 -14.78 7.34
CA THR A 97 -9.19 -14.43 8.74
C THR A 97 -8.36 -13.16 8.86
N CYS A 98 -8.69 -12.33 9.84
CA CYS A 98 -8.01 -11.08 10.10
C CYS A 98 -7.69 -10.95 11.59
N SER A 99 -6.42 -11.05 11.93
CA SER A 99 -5.95 -10.94 13.33
C SER A 99 -5.95 -9.50 13.85
N ALA A 100 -6.06 -8.51 12.96
CA ALA A 100 -5.99 -7.09 13.29
C ALA A 100 -7.37 -6.39 13.18
N HIS A 101 -8.44 -7.17 13.04
CA HIS A 101 -9.82 -6.69 12.97
C HIS A 101 -10.66 -7.35 14.08
N PRO A 102 -11.49 -6.60 14.83
CA PRO A 102 -12.25 -7.15 15.96
C PRO A 102 -13.16 -8.33 15.62
N SER A 103 -13.76 -8.34 14.42
CA SER A 103 -14.62 -9.46 13.98
C SER A 103 -13.84 -10.74 13.63
N GLY A 104 -12.51 -10.69 13.59
CA GLY A 104 -11.66 -11.80 13.19
C GLY A 104 -11.65 -12.10 11.69
N ASN A 105 -12.35 -11.32 10.87
CA ASN A 105 -12.47 -11.51 9.41
C ASN A 105 -12.31 -10.19 8.65
N LEU A 106 -11.91 -10.29 7.39
CA LEU A 106 -11.81 -9.17 6.46
C LEU A 106 -12.18 -9.60 5.04
N VAL A 107 -12.93 -8.76 4.34
CA VAL A 107 -13.29 -8.95 2.93
C VAL A 107 -12.73 -7.81 2.09
N TYR A 108 -12.06 -8.15 1.00
CA TYR A 108 -11.64 -7.23 -0.05
C TYR A 108 -12.61 -7.31 -1.22
N ILE A 109 -13.12 -6.18 -1.69
CA ILE A 109 -13.84 -6.05 -2.96
C ILE A 109 -12.98 -5.23 -3.91
N VAL A 110 -12.41 -5.91 -4.91
CA VAL A 110 -11.50 -5.32 -5.90
C VAL A 110 -12.27 -5.06 -7.18
N ARG A 111 -12.43 -3.79 -7.56
CA ARG A 111 -13.27 -3.34 -8.69
C ARG A 111 -12.69 -2.16 -9.45
#